data_AF-A0A925KR05-F1
#
_entry.id   AF-A0A925KR05-F1
#
_cell.length_a   1.000
_cell.length_b   1.000
_cell.length_c   1.000
_cell.angle_alpha   90.00
_cell.angle_beta   90.00
_cell.angle_gamma   90.00
#
_symmetry.space_group_name_H-M   'P 1'
#
loop_
_entity.id
_entity.type
_entity.pdbx_description
1 polymer ?
#
loop_
_entity_poly.entity_id
_entity_poly.type
_entity_poly.pdbx_seq_one_letter_code
_entity_poly.pdbx_strand_id
1 'polypeptide(L)' 'VACPNILFPYVRETISDVVTRAGFPPVILNPMNFETLYQQRKQDSPEKTETTH' A
#
# COMPACT_ATOMS: atom_id res chain seq x y z
N VAL A 1 -8.81 0.93 6.45
CA VAL A 1 -8.18 0.08 5.40
C VAL A 1 -8.72 0.28 3.98
N ALA A 2 -9.88 0.92 3.79
CA ALA A 2 -10.50 1.06 2.45
C ALA A 2 -9.70 1.96 1.49
N CYS A 3 -9.23 3.13 1.96
CA CYS A 3 -8.47 4.08 1.13
C CYS A 3 -7.21 3.48 0.48
N PRO A 4 -6.31 2.76 1.18
CA PRO A 4 -5.13 2.16 0.53
C PRO A 4 -5.48 1.07 -0.49
N ASN A 5 -6.57 0.31 -0.30
CA ASN A 5 -7.03 -0.64 -1.31
C ASN A 5 -7.45 0.05 -2.62
N ILE A 6 -8.07 1.23 -2.52
CA ILE A 6 -8.48 2.02 -3.69
C ILE A 6 -7.25 2.64 -4.39
N LEU A 7 -6.27 3.12 -3.62
CA LEU A 7 -5.09 3.78 -4.16
C LEU A 7 -4.04 2.81 -4.73
N PHE A 8 -3.97 1.58 -4.20
CA PHE A 8 -2.92 0.62 -4.54
C PHE A 8 -2.79 0.29 -6.04
N PRO A 9 -3.88 0.10 -6.81
CA PRO A 9 -3.78 -0.12 -8.26
C PRO A 9 -3.07 1.02 -8.99
N TYR A 10 -3.35 2.28 -8.63
CA TYR A 10 -2.73 3.46 -9.26
C TYR A 10 -1.26 3.59 -8.90
N VAL A 11 -0.91 3.34 -7.63
CA VAL A 11 0.49 3.34 -7.18
C VAL A 11 1.29 2.26 -7.89
N ARG A 12 0.73 1.04 -7.99
CA ARG A 12 1.37 -0.07 -8.70
C ARG A 12 1.63 0.26 -10.17
N GLU A 13 0.64 0.83 -10.86
CA GLU A 13 0.78 1.28 -12.25
C GLU A 13 1.91 2.32 -12.38
N THR A 14 1.86 3.35 -11.52
CA THR A 14 2.81 4.47 -11.54
C THR A 14 4.25 3.99 -11.32
N ILE A 15 4.45 3.07 -10.36
CA ILE A 15 5.77 2.49 -10.09
C ILE A 15 6.25 1.68 -11.29
N SER A 16 5.41 0.80 -11.84
CA SER A 16 5.78 -0.01 -13.02
C SER A 16 6.18 0.88 -14.20
N ASP A 17 5.44 1.95 -14.44
CA ASP A 17 5.68 2.91 -15.51
C ASP A 17 6.99 3.71 -15.28
N VAL A 18 7.22 4.23 -14.08
CA VAL A 18 8.49 4.91 -13.73
C VAL A 18 9.70 3.98 -13.90
N VAL A 19 9.61 2.74 -13.42
CA VAL A 19 10.69 1.75 -13.53
C VAL A 19 10.99 1.42 -15.00
N THR A 20 9.95 1.24 -15.80
CA THR A 20 10.09 0.96 -17.24
C THR A 20 10.73 2.14 -17.97
N ARG A 21 10.30 3.38 -17.68
CA ARG A 21 10.92 4.60 -18.26
C ARG A 21 12.37 4.80 -17.84
N ALA A 22 12.75 4.32 -16.67
CA ALA A 22 14.13 4.34 -16.21
C ALA A 22 15.01 3.28 -16.90
N GLY A 23 14.47 2.48 -17.84
CA GLY A 23 15.19 1.48 -18.62
C GLY A 23 15.35 0.13 -17.91
N PHE A 24 14.68 -0.05 -16.76
CA PHE A 24 14.65 -1.33 -16.05
C PHE A 24 13.51 -2.21 -16.54
N PRO A 25 13.57 -3.54 -16.34
CA PRO A 25 12.45 -4.42 -16.58
C PRO A 25 11.21 -4.01 -15.77
N PRO A 26 9.99 -4.19 -16.32
CA PRO A 26 8.75 -3.87 -15.61
C PRO A 26 8.65 -4.60 -14.27
N VAL A 27 8.25 -3.87 -13.22
CA VAL A 27 8.05 -4.44 -11.88
C VAL A 27 6.57 -4.69 -11.64
N ILE A 28 6.23 -5.94 -11.33
CA ILE A 28 4.89 -6.34 -10.93
C ILE A 28 4.83 -6.40 -9.41
N LEU A 29 4.17 -5.42 -8.79
CA LEU A 29 3.93 -5.48 -7.34
C LEU A 29 2.89 -6.55 -7.03
N ASN A 30 3.21 -7.41 -6.07
CA ASN A 30 2.28 -8.40 -5.55
C ASN A 30 1.10 -7.72 -4.84
N PRO A 31 -0.11 -8.30 -4.92
CA PRO A 31 -1.25 -7.82 -4.14
C PRO A 31 -0.93 -7.78 -2.65
N MET A 32 -1.29 -6.68 -1.99
CA MET A 32 -1.10 -6.52 -0.55
C MET A 32 -2.44 -6.63 0.19
N ASN A 33 -2.45 -7.35 1.32
CA ASN A 33 -3.59 -7.37 2.24
C ASN A 33 -3.43 -6.26 3.29
N PHE A 34 -4.02 -5.10 3.02
CA PHE A 34 -3.95 -3.95 3.91
C PHE A 34 -4.69 -4.13 5.24
N GLU A 35 -5.61 -5.09 5.34
CA GLU A 35 -6.27 -5.44 6.60
C GLU A 35 -5.27 -6.09 7.54
N THR A 36 -4.60 -7.15 7.09
CA THR A 36 -3.56 -7.84 7.88
C THR A 36 -2.44 -6.89 8.29
N LEU A 37 -1.99 -6.02 7.38
CA LEU A 37 -0.97 -5.02 7.69
C LEU A 37 -1.42 -4.02 8.76
N TYR A 38 -2.69 -3.61 8.74
CA TYR A 38 -3.26 -2.73 9.76
C TYR A 38 -3.33 -3.43 11.13
N GLN A 39 -3.77 -4.69 11.15
CA GLN A 39 -3.84 -5.48 12.39
C GLN A 39 -2.47 -5.72 13.00
N GLN A 40 -1.45 -6.05 12.19
CA GLN A 40 -0.06 -6.18 12.64
C GLN A 40 0.44 -4.89 13.30
N ARG A 41 0.24 -3.74 12.64
CA ARG A 41 0.65 -2.44 13.22
C ARG A 41 -0.06 -2.10 14.53
N LYS A 42 -1.33 -2.48 14.67
CA LYS A 42 -2.08 -2.29 15.92
C LYS A 42 -1.54 -3.18 17.05
N GLN A 43 -1.03 -4.36 16.73
CA GLN A 43 -0.44 -5.27 17.70
C GLN A 43 0.93 -4.78 18.19
N ASP A 44 1.68 -4.10 17.31
CA ASP A 44 3.01 -3.56 17.61
C ASP A 44 3.00 -2.16 18.24
N SER A 45 1.85 -1.48 18.32
CA SER A 45 1.71 -0.13 18.87
C SER A 45 0.68 -0.07 20.01
N PRO A 46 1.02 0.44 21.21
CA PRO A 46 0.03 0.78 22.22
C PRO A 46 -0.78 2.00 21.73
N GLU A 47 -1.96 1.70 21.20
CA GLU A 47 -3.13 2.56 21.00
C GLU A 47 -2.91 4.09 21.03
N LYS A 48 -2.95 4.71 19.84
CA LYS A 48 -3.66 5.99 19.67
C LYS A 48 -4.68 5.84 18.56
N THR A 49 -5.89 5.48 18.99
CA THR A 49 -7.11 5.54 18.20
C THR A 49 -7.44 7.01 17.96
N GLU A 50 -7.15 7.55 16.79
CA GLU A 50 -7.70 8.84 16.35
C GLU A 50 -8.93 8.58 15.47
N THR A 51 -10.05 8.34 16.16
CA THR A 51 -11.38 8.57 15.61
C THR A 51 -11.66 10.07 15.73
N THR A 52 -11.49 10.83 14.65
CA THR A 52 -12.02 12.20 14.56
C THR A 52 -12.59 12.41 13.15
N HIS A 53 -13.92 12.35 13.10
CA HIS A 53 -14.91 12.89 12.16
C HIS A 53 -14.55 13.07 10.68
#